data_AF-A0A662RRB1-F1
#
_entry.id   AF-A0A662RRB1-F1
#
_cell.length_a   1.000
_cell.length_b   1.000
_cell.length_c   1.000
_cell.angle_alpha   90.00
_cell.angle_beta   90.00
_cell.angle_gamma   90.00
#
_symmetry.space_group_name_H-M   'P 1'
#
loop_
_entity.id
_entity.type
_entity.pdbx_description
1 polymer ?
#
loop_
_entity_poly.entity_id
_entity_poly.type
_entity_poly.pdbx_seq_one_letter_code
_entity_poly.pdbx_strand_id
1 'polypeptide(L)'
;MIPIFKSVEEEAEFWDTHDTEEFADEFEPAEVKFARPLKHKWMLTIELDEETFNQMKKLAKGAEKEIGVLIRSWVLEHLKETY
;
A
#
# COMPACT_ATOMS: atom_id res chain seq x y z
N MET A 1 20.42 1.09 32.84
CA MET A 1 20.72 2.30 32.06
C MET A 1 21.47 1.88 30.82
N ILE A 2 20.87 2.06 29.64
CA ILE A 2 21.50 1.76 28.35
C ILE A 2 22.73 2.68 28.16
N PRO A 3 23.92 2.15 27.85
CA PRO A 3 25.13 2.97 27.69
C PRO A 3 25.07 3.81 26.40
N ILE A 4 25.78 4.95 26.41
CA ILE A 4 25.90 5.82 25.23
C ILE A 4 27.02 5.24 24.34
N PHE A 5 26.65 4.60 23.23
CA PHE A 5 27.62 4.02 22.30
C PHE A 5 28.31 5.10 21.47
N LYS A 6 29.60 4.91 21.20
CA LYS A 6 30.38 5.84 20.36
C LYS A 6 30.25 5.53 18.86
N SER A 7 29.88 4.30 18.53
CA SER A 7 29.78 3.78 17.16
C SER A 7 28.69 2.71 17.06
N VAL A 8 28.09 2.59 15.87
CA VAL A 8 27.05 1.60 15.56
C VAL A 8 27.57 0.15 15.69
N GLU A 9 28.86 -0.08 15.44
CA GLU A 9 29.50 -1.40 15.58
C GLU A 9 29.56 -1.86 17.05
N GLU A 10 29.88 -0.95 17.97
CA GLU A 10 29.94 -1.21 19.42
C GLU A 10 28.54 -1.46 20.01
N GLU A 11 27.53 -0.76 19.48
CA GLU A 11 26.11 -1.00 19.81
C GLU A 11 25.66 -2.39 19.34
N ALA A 12 26.05 -2.82 18.14
CA ALA A 12 25.70 -4.13 17.61
C ALA A 12 26.33 -5.27 18.43
N GLU A 13 27.62 -5.18 18.78
CA GLU A 13 28.29 -6.18 19.65
C GLU A 13 27.66 -6.24 21.05
N PHE A 14 27.22 -5.09 21.57
CA PHE A 14 26.51 -5.02 22.84
C PHE A 14 25.16 -5.73 22.78
N TRP A 15 24.32 -5.46 21.77
CA TRP A 15 23.03 -6.14 21.60
C TRP A 15 23.16 -7.62 21.20
N ASP A 16 24.27 -8.04 20.60
CA ASP A 16 24.54 -9.45 20.32
C ASP A 16 24.86 -10.24 21.60
N THR A 17 25.46 -9.57 22.59
CA THR A 17 25.87 -10.17 23.87
C THR A 17 24.83 -9.99 24.98
N HIS A 18 23.99 -8.96 24.92
CA HIS A 18 23.02 -8.59 25.95
C HIS A 18 21.58 -8.83 25.49
N ASP A 19 20.77 -9.43 26.38
CA ASP A 19 19.36 -9.69 26.09
C ASP A 19 18.54 -8.39 26.17
N THR A 20 17.75 -8.12 25.13
CA THR A 20 16.92 -6.91 25.04
C THR A 20 15.83 -6.84 26.11
N GLU A 21 15.45 -7.96 26.73
CA GLU A 21 14.44 -8.02 27.79
C GLU A 21 14.94 -7.38 29.09
N GLU A 22 16.26 -7.36 29.33
CA GLU A 22 16.85 -6.71 30.52
C GLU A 22 16.70 -5.17 30.50
N PHE A 23 16.44 -4.60 29.32
CA PHE A 23 16.22 -3.17 29.13
C PHE A 23 14.76 -2.84 28.81
N ALA A 24 13.84 -3.81 28.95
CA ALA A 24 12.39 -3.68 28.69
C ALA A 24 11.74 -2.48 29.39
N ASP A 25 12.18 -2.17 30.62
CA ASP A 25 11.66 -1.06 31.43
C ASP A 25 12.17 0.32 30.96
N GLU A 26 13.27 0.35 30.21
CA GLU A 26 13.84 1.58 29.64
C GLU A 26 13.35 1.87 28.21
N PHE A 27 12.66 0.92 27.55
CA PHE A 27 12.08 1.15 26.23
C PHE A 27 10.75 1.88 26.32
N GLU A 28 10.61 2.94 25.54
CA GLU A 28 9.31 3.58 25.34
C GLU A 28 8.51 2.81 24.29
N PRO A 29 7.18 2.63 24.49
CA PRO A 29 6.34 1.97 23.51
C PRO A 29 6.35 2.76 22.21
N ALA A 30 6.89 2.15 21.14
CA ALA A 30 6.87 2.76 19.83
C ALA A 30 5.42 2.88 19.32
N GLU A 31 4.96 4.11 19.07
CA GLU A 31 3.68 4.35 18.40
C GLU A 31 3.77 3.91 16.93
N VAL A 32 3.38 2.66 16.67
CA VAL A 32 3.24 2.14 15.31
C VAL A 32 2.06 2.83 14.62
N LYS A 33 2.35 3.86 13.82
CA LYS A 33 1.37 4.48 12.93
C LYS A 33 1.11 3.56 11.75
N PHE A 34 0.12 2.68 11.87
CA PHE A 34 -0.44 2.00 10.70
C PHE A 34 -1.02 3.06 9.76
N ALA A 35 -0.46 3.19 8.56
CA ALA A 35 -1.02 4.04 7.53
C ALA A 35 -2.48 3.61 7.32
N ARG A 36 -3.44 4.52 7.59
CA ARG A 36 -4.88 4.27 7.42
C ARG A 36 -5.11 3.59 6.06
N PRO A 37 -6.05 2.64 5.94
CA PRO A 37 -6.34 2.00 4.66
C PRO A 37 -6.57 3.09 3.61
N LEU A 38 -5.76 3.04 2.55
CA LEU A 38 -5.76 3.97 1.44
C LEU A 38 -7.21 4.23 1.00
N LYS A 39 -7.73 5.42 1.35
CA LYS A 39 -8.95 6.08 0.83
C LYS A 39 -10.06 5.14 0.35
N HIS A 40 -11.21 5.13 1.05
CA HIS A 40 -12.45 4.44 0.65
C HIS A 40 -12.59 4.26 -0.88
N LYS A 41 -12.18 3.09 -1.38
CA LYS A 41 -12.38 2.72 -2.79
C LYS A 41 -13.77 2.12 -2.86
N TRP A 42 -14.67 2.79 -3.57
CA TRP A 42 -15.99 2.26 -3.87
C TRP A 42 -15.84 1.21 -4.96
N MET A 43 -16.27 -0.02 -4.68
CA MET A 43 -16.35 -1.07 -5.71
C MET A 43 -17.67 -0.90 -6.46
N LEU A 44 -17.58 -0.85 -7.78
CA LEU A 44 -18.73 -0.84 -8.68
C LEU A 44 -18.76 -2.19 -9.41
N THR A 45 -19.81 -2.96 -9.18
CA THR A 45 -20.10 -4.18 -9.95
C THR A 45 -21.10 -3.82 -11.03
N ILE A 46 -20.73 -4.02 -12.29
CA ILE A 46 -21.59 -3.79 -13.44
C ILE A 46 -21.87 -5.13 -14.13
N GLU A 47 -23.14 -5.37 -14.47
CA GLU A 47 -23.51 -6.50 -15.31
C GLU A 47 -23.25 -6.13 -16.77
N LEU A 48 -22.50 -6.98 -17.45
CA LEU A 48 -22.11 -6.78 -18.84
C LEU A 48 -22.33 -8.10 -19.57
N ASP A 49 -22.78 -8.01 -20.82
CA ASP A 49 -22.82 -9.16 -21.70
C ASP A 49 -21.41 -9.68 -21.98
N GLU A 50 -21.28 -11.00 -22.21
CA GLU A 50 -20.01 -11.66 -22.48
C GLU A 50 -19.27 -11.05 -23.69
N GLU A 51 -20.01 -10.67 -24.74
CA GLU A 51 -19.43 -10.05 -25.92
C GLU A 51 -18.80 -8.70 -25.57
N THR A 52 -19.52 -7.88 -24.79
CA THR A 52 -19.08 -6.55 -24.35
C THR A 52 -17.84 -6.66 -23.46
N PHE A 53 -17.82 -7.62 -22.53
CA PHE A 53 -16.67 -7.87 -21.67
C PHE A 53 -15.43 -8.31 -22.47
N ASN A 54 -15.61 -9.20 -23.45
CA ASN A 54 -14.54 -9.66 -24.31
C ASN A 54 -13.96 -8.53 -25.19
N GLN A 55 -14.82 -7.65 -25.72
CA GLN A 55 -14.36 -6.46 -26.45
C GLN A 55 -13.54 -5.53 -25.56
N MET A 56 -14.00 -5.26 -24.33
CA MET A 56 -13.23 -4.45 -23.38
C MET A 56 -11.89 -5.08 -23.02
N LYS A 57 -11.83 -6.40 -22.84
CA LYS A 57 -10.57 -7.12 -22.59
C LYS A 57 -9.58 -6.96 -23.76
N LYS A 58 -10.06 -6.99 -25.01
CA LYS A 58 -9.22 -6.76 -26.20
C LYS A 58 -8.70 -5.32 -26.24
N LEU A 59 -9.55 -4.33 -25.96
CA LEU A 59 -9.16 -2.91 -25.90
C LEU A 59 -8.13 -2.66 -24.79
N ALA A 60 -8.34 -3.23 -23.61
CA ALA A 60 -7.40 -3.17 -22.49
C ALA A 60 -6.04 -3.76 -22.83
N LYS A 61 -6.03 -4.92 -23.50
CA LYS A 61 -4.79 -5.55 -23.99
C LYS A 61 -4.08 -4.70 -25.04
N GLY A 62 -4.82 -4.09 -25.96
CA GLY A 62 -4.24 -3.19 -26.97
C GLY A 62 -3.67 -1.89 -26.38
N ALA A 63 -4.24 -1.43 -25.27
CA ALA A 63 -3.81 -0.23 -24.55
C ALA A 63 -2.77 -0.49 -23.45
N GLU A 64 -2.32 -1.74 -23.28
CA GLU A 64 -1.41 -2.20 -22.21
C GLU A 64 -1.87 -1.75 -20.80
N LYS A 65 -3.19 -1.74 -20.57
CA LYS A 65 -3.83 -1.30 -19.32
C LYS A 65 -4.71 -2.39 -18.76
N GLU A 66 -4.86 -2.40 -17.44
CA GLU A 66 -5.90 -3.22 -16.79
C GLU A 66 -7.30 -2.73 -17.15
N ILE A 67 -8.25 -3.66 -17.30
CA ILE A 67 -9.65 -3.36 -17.62
C ILE A 67 -10.24 -2.33 -16.64
N GLY A 68 -9.95 -2.46 -15.34
CA GLY A 68 -10.43 -1.51 -14.32
C GLY A 68 -9.87 -0.10 -14.50
N VAL A 69 -8.63 0.04 -14.96
CA VAL A 69 -8.00 1.35 -15.25
C VAL A 69 -8.63 1.99 -16.47
N LEU A 70 -8.95 1.18 -17.49
CA LEU A 70 -9.56 1.63 -18.73
C LEU A 70 -11.00 2.09 -18.50
N ILE A 71 -11.80 1.29 -17.78
CA ILE A 71 -13.16 1.66 -17.37
C ILE A 71 -13.15 2.94 -16.53
N ARG A 72 -12.22 3.04 -15.57
CA ARG A 72 -12.08 4.25 -14.76
C ARG A 72 -11.80 5.49 -15.61
N SER A 73 -10.93 5.37 -16.61
CA SER A 73 -10.61 6.48 -17.52
C SER A 73 -11.85 6.91 -18.29
N TRP A 74 -12.58 5.96 -18.88
CA TRP A 74 -13.82 6.24 -19.61
C TRP A 74 -14.90 6.89 -18.75
N VAL A 75 -15.13 6.39 -17.53
CA VAL A 75 -16.10 6.98 -16.60
C VAL A 75 -15.73 8.43 -16.30
N LEU A 76 -14.45 8.72 -16.05
CA LEU A 76 -13.99 10.09 -15.78
C LEU A 76 -14.09 11.00 -17.01
N GLU A 77 -13.84 10.48 -18.21
CA GLU A 77 -14.00 11.22 -19.47
C GLU A 77 -15.47 11.59 -19.71
N HIS A 78 -16.40 10.63 -19.61
CA HIS A 78 -17.83 10.89 -19.81
C HIS A 78 -18.41 11.84 -18.76
N LEU A 79 -17.92 11.78 -17.51
CA LEU A 79 -18.32 12.73 -16.47
C LEU A 79 -17.83 14.16 -16.74
N LYS A 80 -16.70 14.32 -17.42
CA LYS A 80 -16.19 15.64 -17.84
C LYS A 80 -16.95 16.22 -19.03
N GLU A 81 -17.45 15.39 -19.94
CA GLU A 81 -18.24 15.85 -21.08
C GLU A 81 -19.67 16.24 -20.70
N THR A 82 -20.19 15.70 -19.59
CA THR A 82 -21.57 15.97 -19.14
C THR A 82 -21.70 17.27 -18.33
N TYR A 83 -20.60 17.98 -18.04
CA TYR A 83 -20.57 19.22 -17.25
C TYR A 83 -19.90 20.36 -18.02
#